data_AF-A0A963A7I6-F1
#
_entry.id   AF-A0A963A7I6-F1
#
_cell.length_a   1.000
_cell.length_b   1.000
_cell.length_c   1.000
_cell.angle_alpha   90.00
_cell.angle_beta   90.00
_cell.angle_gamma   90.00
#
_symmetry.space_group_name_H-M   'P 1'
#
loop_
_entity.id
_entity.type
_entity.pdbx_description
1 polymer ?
#
loop_
_entity_poly.entity_id
_entity_poly.type
_entity_poly.pdbx_seq_one_letter_code
_entity_poly.pdbx_strand_id
1 'polypeptide(L)'
;MSAGKIACLVVYAALIAVAVSQAGLGLGTVALGILLALAISHLIEMGLYYKLCQRAGGSLAGNLLNVFLFGYFHMVEMKAQQCPVDSGQAP
;
A
#
# COMPACT_ATOMS: atom_id res chain seq x y z
N MET A 1 2.00 -5.04 12.65
CA MET A 1 2.34 -4.99 11.21
C MET A 1 1.92 -6.31 10.59
N SER A 2 1.02 -6.29 9.61
CA SER A 2 0.55 -7.51 8.93
C SER A 2 1.68 -8.15 8.12
N ALA A 3 1.70 -9.49 8.03
CA ALA A 3 2.67 -10.25 7.23
C ALA A 3 2.69 -9.78 5.76
N GLY A 4 1.55 -9.35 5.21
CA GLY A 4 1.46 -8.80 3.85
C GLY A 4 2.25 -7.50 3.67
N LYS A 5 2.23 -6.60 4.68
CA LYS A 5 3.01 -5.35 4.65
C LYS A 5 4.51 -5.63 4.69
N ILE A 6 4.93 -6.62 5.48
CA ILE A 6 6.32 -7.05 5.57
C ILE A 6 6.80 -7.63 4.23
N ALA A 7 6.02 -8.54 3.64
CA ALA A 7 6.35 -9.12 2.32
C ALA A 7 6.48 -8.05 1.24
N CYS A 8 5.57 -7.05 1.23
CA CYS A 8 5.61 -5.94 0.28
C CYS A 8 6.90 -5.10 0.43
N LEU A 9 7.32 -4.79 1.65
CA LEU A 9 8.58 -4.07 1.90
C LEU A 9 9.79 -4.85 1.42
N VAL A 10 9.82 -6.18 1.61
CA VAL A 10 10.91 -7.03 1.12
C VAL A 10 10.98 -7.00 -0.41
N VAL A 11 9.84 -7.06 -1.09
CA VAL A 11 9.79 -6.96 -2.57
C VAL A 11 10.28 -5.59 -3.05
N TYR A 12 9.88 -4.50 -2.40
CA TYR A 12 10.41 -3.17 -2.74
C TYR A 12 11.91 -3.05 -2.53
N ALA A 13 12.43 -3.54 -1.41
CA ALA A 13 13.87 -3.53 -1.15
C ALA A 13 14.62 -4.32 -2.23
N ALA A 14 14.13 -5.49 -2.62
CA ALA A 14 14.74 -6.30 -3.68
C ALA A 14 14.70 -5.59 -5.05
N LEU A 15 13.57 -5.00 -5.43
CA LEU A 15 13.44 -4.26 -6.70
C LEU A 15 14.36 -3.04 -6.75
N ILE A 16 14.46 -2.28 -5.65
CA ILE A 16 15.35 -1.13 -5.54
C ILE A 16 16.81 -1.59 -5.63
N ALA A 17 17.18 -2.66 -4.93
CA ALA A 17 18.53 -3.22 -5.00
C ALA A 17 18.89 -3.64 -6.43
N VAL A 18 17.99 -4.34 -7.14
CA VAL A 18 18.20 -4.72 -8.54
C VAL A 18 18.31 -3.49 -9.44
N ALA A 19 17.42 -2.50 -9.28
CA ALA A 19 17.44 -1.29 -10.09
C ALA A 19 18.75 -0.49 -9.94
N VAL A 20 19.27 -0.39 -8.71
CA VAL A 20 20.51 0.34 -8.40
C VAL A 20 21.75 -0.46 -8.80
N SER A 21 21.82 -1.75 -8.45
CA SER A 21 22.99 -2.58 -8.73
C SER A 21 23.14 -2.93 -10.21
N GLN A 22 22.03 -3.03 -10.96
CA GLN A 22 22.01 -3.38 -12.38
C GLN A 22 21.67 -2.18 -13.28
N ALA A 23 21.97 -0.95 -12.82
CA ALA A 23 21.69 0.26 -13.57
C ALA A 23 22.37 0.23 -14.96
N GLY A 24 21.60 0.54 -16.00
CA GLY A 24 22.06 0.50 -17.40
C GLY A 24 21.99 -0.89 -18.06
N LEU A 25 21.63 -1.95 -17.32
CA LEU A 25 21.34 -3.28 -17.87
C LEU A 25 19.82 -3.49 -18.00
N GLY A 26 19.42 -4.41 -18.90
CA GLY A 26 18.00 -4.70 -19.15
C GLY A 26 17.21 -5.05 -17.88
N LEU A 27 17.81 -5.79 -16.95
CA LEU A 27 17.18 -6.13 -15.66
C LEU A 27 16.95 -4.91 -14.77
N GLY A 28 17.89 -3.95 -14.73
CA GLY A 28 17.72 -2.71 -13.97
C GLY A 28 16.63 -1.83 -14.56
N THR A 29 16.55 -1.73 -15.89
CA THR A 29 15.47 -1.00 -16.59
C THR A 29 14.10 -1.61 -16.30
N VAL A 30 13.99 -2.95 -16.33
CA VAL A 30 12.74 -3.64 -15.98
C VAL A 30 12.36 -3.40 -14.52
N ALA A 31 13.30 -3.54 -13.59
CA ALA A 31 13.04 -3.30 -12.16
C ALA A 31 12.58 -1.85 -11.90
N LEU A 32 13.21 -0.87 -12.55
CA LEU A 32 12.82 0.53 -12.46
C LEU A 32 11.44 0.78 -13.08
N GLY A 33 11.14 0.15 -14.21
CA GLY A 33 9.81 0.20 -14.83
C GLY A 33 8.72 -0.39 -13.94
N ILE A 34 9.00 -1.51 -13.26
CA ILE A 34 8.09 -2.12 -12.28
C ILE A 34 7.86 -1.16 -11.09
N LEU A 35 8.93 -0.60 -10.51
CA LEU A 35 8.83 0.37 -9.41
C LEU A 35 8.02 1.60 -9.81
N LEU A 36 8.23 2.12 -11.02
CA LEU A 36 7.49 3.27 -11.53
C LEU A 36 6.01 2.94 -11.75
N ALA A 37 5.71 1.77 -12.33
CA ALA A 37 4.34 1.31 -12.52
C ALA A 37 3.62 1.16 -11.18
N LEU A 38 4.26 0.55 -10.17
CA LEU A 38 3.75 0.44 -8.82
C LEU A 38 3.46 1.82 -8.21
N ALA A 39 4.41 2.76 -8.28
CA ALA A 39 4.22 4.11 -7.78
C ALA A 39 3.00 4.81 -8.42
N ILE A 40 2.82 4.69 -9.74
CA ILE A 40 1.66 5.24 -10.45
C ILE A 40 0.37 4.56 -10.00
N SER A 41 0.34 3.23 -9.92
CA SER A 41 -0.82 2.48 -9.43
C SER A 41 -1.23 2.93 -8.03
N HIS A 42 -0.27 3.11 -7.12
CA HIS A 42 -0.52 3.59 -5.77
C HIS A 42 -1.05 5.03 -5.73
N LEU A 43 -0.59 5.92 -6.61
CA LEU A 43 -1.17 7.27 -6.75
C LEU A 43 -2.64 7.22 -7.23
N ILE A 44 -2.96 6.33 -8.16
CA ILE A 44 -4.34 6.12 -8.62
C ILE A 44 -5.20 5.59 -7.46
N GLU A 45 -4.71 4.60 -6.71
CA GLU A 45 -5.39 4.06 -5.53
C GLU A 45 -5.65 5.14 -4.47
N MET A 46 -4.69 6.03 -4.19
CA MET A 46 -4.90 7.16 -3.29
C MET A 46 -6.06 8.04 -3.74
N GLY A 47 -6.18 8.33 -5.04
CA GLY A 47 -7.28 9.11 -5.60
C GLY A 47 -8.64 8.40 -5.48
N LEU A 48 -8.69 7.10 -5.81
CA LEU A 48 -9.90 6.28 -5.71
C LEU A 48 -10.37 6.13 -4.26
N TYR A 49 -9.44 5.92 -3.33
CA TYR A 49 -9.72 5.71 -1.92
C TYR A 49 -9.69 6.98 -1.08
N TYR A 50 -9.49 8.15 -1.69
CA TYR A 50 -9.44 9.43 -0.99
C TYR A 50 -10.70 9.68 -0.15
N LYS A 51 -11.88 9.43 -0.72
CA LYS A 51 -13.17 9.56 -0.01
C LYS A 51 -13.32 8.55 1.12
N LEU A 52 -12.73 7.36 0.98
CA LEU A 52 -12.77 6.33 2.02
C LEU A 52 -11.83 6.68 3.18
N CYS A 53 -10.64 7.22 2.87
CA CYS A 53 -9.66 7.70 3.85
C CYS A 53 -10.17 8.91 4.65
N GLN A 54 -10.98 9.78 4.04
CA GLN A 54 -11.65 10.89 4.75
C GLN A 54 -12.70 10.42 5.77
N ARG A 55 -13.35 9.29 5.50
CA ARG A 55 -14.38 8.71 6.37
C ARG A 55 -13.81 7.81 7.45
N ALA A 56 -12.56 7.39 7.31
CA ALA A 56 -11.88 6.57 8.29
C ALA A 56 -11.38 7.43 9.45
N GLY A 57 -11.46 6.88 10.67
CA GLY A 57 -10.88 7.52 11.84
C GLY A 57 -9.36 7.67 11.71
N GLY A 58 -8.80 8.68 12.39
CA GLY A 58 -7.37 8.98 12.38
C GLY A 58 -6.96 10.04 11.37
N SER A 59 -5.67 10.10 11.03
CA SER A 59 -5.12 11.12 10.13
C SER A 59 -5.33 10.74 8.66
N LEU A 60 -5.98 11.62 7.90
CA LEU A 60 -6.16 11.49 6.45
C LEU A 60 -4.83 11.27 5.72
N ALA A 61 -3.81 12.07 6.06
CA ALA A 61 -2.48 11.96 5.46
C ALA A 61 -1.83 10.61 5.78
N GLY A 62 -2.01 10.11 7.01
CA GLY A 62 -1.51 8.80 7.42
C GLY A 62 -2.20 7.65 6.68
N ASN A 63 -3.51 7.74 6.48
CA ASN A 63 -4.26 6.75 5.70
C ASN A 63 -3.84 6.74 4.23
N LEU A 64 -3.66 7.92 3.63
CA LEU A 64 -3.20 8.06 2.25
C LEU A 64 -1.76 7.54 2.06
N LEU A 65 -0.86 7.80 3.02
CA LEU A 65 0.50 7.26 2.99
C LEU A 65 0.48 5.72 3.08
N ASN A 66 -0.39 5.16 3.92
CA ASN A 66 -0.53 3.70 4.02
C ASN A 66 -1.15 3.09 2.76
N VAL A 67 -2.11 3.76 2.09
CA VAL A 67 -2.59 3.34 0.76
C VAL A 67 -1.47 3.43 -0.27
N PHE A 68 -0.62 4.45 -0.22
CA PHE A 68 0.50 4.56 -1.13
C PHE A 68 1.55 3.47 -0.95
N LEU A 69 1.81 3.05 0.30
CA LEU A 69 2.85 2.05 0.59
C LEU A 69 2.33 0.62 0.50
N PHE A 70 1.07 0.39 0.87
CA PHE A 70 0.52 -0.95 1.05
C PHE A 70 -0.77 -1.20 0.27
N GLY A 71 -1.32 -0.18 -0.41
CA GLY A 71 -2.46 -0.26 -1.32
C GLY A 71 -3.61 -1.06 -0.74
N TYR A 72 -3.96 -2.13 -1.45
CA TYR A 72 -4.98 -3.11 -1.08
C TYR A 72 -4.87 -3.64 0.36
N PHE A 73 -3.68 -3.95 0.87
CA PHE A 73 -3.54 -4.51 2.22
C PHE A 73 -4.02 -3.55 3.31
N HIS A 74 -3.76 -2.25 3.14
CA HIS A 74 -4.28 -1.23 4.06
C HIS A 74 -5.80 -1.07 3.93
N MET A 75 -6.33 -1.20 2.71
CA MET A 75 -7.78 -1.15 2.47
C MET A 75 -8.55 -2.29 3.14
N VAL A 76 -8.00 -3.51 3.14
CA VAL A 76 -8.59 -4.65 3.86
C VAL A 76 -8.60 -4.40 5.36
N GLU A 77 -7.50 -3.88 5.93
CA GLU A 77 -7.42 -3.51 7.34
C GLU A 77 -8.42 -2.39 7.70
N MET A 78 -8.50 -1.33 6.89
CA MET A 78 -9.45 -0.23 7.09
C MET A 78 -10.90 -0.72 7.05
N LYS A 79 -11.25 -1.59 6.10
CA LYS A 79 -12.59 -2.18 6.04
C LYS A 79 -12.89 -3.06 7.25
N ALA A 80 -11.92 -3.84 7.72
CA ALA A 80 -12.07 -4.65 8.94
C ALA A 80 -12.26 -3.78 10.18
N GLN A 81 -11.69 -2.57 10.22
CA GLN A 81 -11.87 -1.61 11.32
C GLN A 81 -13.14 -0.75 11.20
N GLN A 82 -13.64 -0.54 9.99
CA GLN A 82 -14.88 0.21 9.71
C GLN A 82 -16.14 -0.64 9.83
N CYS A 83 -16.03 -1.96 9.78
CA CYS A 83 -17.11 -2.86 10.10
C CYS A 83 -17.09 -3.04 11.63
N PRO A 84 -17.97 -2.36 12.41
CA PRO A 84 -18.20 -2.83 13.76
C PRO A 84 -18.64 -4.28 13.62
N VAL A 85 -17.88 -5.21 14.20
CA VAL A 85 -18.47 -6.46 14.61
C VAL A 85 -19.65 -6.02 15.47
N ASP A 86 -20.84 -6.23 14.94
CA ASP A 86 -22.09 -6.34 15.68
C ASP A 86 -21.91 -7.54 16.62
N SER A 87 -20.95 -7.45 17.55
CA SER A 87 -20.81 -8.34 18.69
C SER A 87 -21.91 -7.88 19.62
N GLY A 88 -23.14 -8.28 19.31
CA GLY A 88 -23.72 -9.43 19.99
C GLY A 88 -23.57 -9.45 21.51
N GLN A 89 -23.42 -8.29 22.15
CA GLN A 89 -23.55 -8.11 23.57
C GLN A 89 -24.72 -7.17 23.80
N ALA A 90 -25.91 -7.76 23.70
CA ALA A 90 -27.13 -7.27 24.31
C ALA A 90 -26.99 -7.37 25.87
N PRO A 91 -27.86 -6.70 26.64
CA PRO A 91 -27.59 -6.10 27.96
C PRO A 91 -27.17 -7.07 29.08
#